data_AF-K2BFD6-F1
#
_entry.id   AF-K2BFD6-F1
#
_cell.length_a   1.000
_cell.length_b   1.000
_cell.length_c   1.000
_cell.angle_alpha   90.00
_cell.angle_beta   90.00
_cell.angle_gamma   90.00
#
_symmetry.space_group_name_H-M   'P 1'
#
loop_
_entity.id
_entity.type
_entity.pdbx_description
1 polymer ?
#
loop_
_entity_poly.entity_id
_entity_poly.type
_entity_poly.pdbx_seq_one_letter_code
_entity_poly.pdbx_strand_id
1 'polypeptide(L)'
;MSDQFSYPVKLTKQKEGGYLVQFPDLAEAITQGENLEDALNEAMDCLEEAIAHRMAKKLDIPMPSQRKRCKYITLSTTFAVKTALYLAMREKKLNNTSLARKLGCNEKEIRRLLDPHYNSKLPRIEEALNKLGKKLEVHVVSF
;
A
#
# COMPACT_ATOMS: atom_id res chain seq x y z
N MET A 1 -6.54 -16.25 -0.05
CA MET A 1 -6.57 -15.11 -0.98
C MET A 1 -6.26 -13.85 -0.19
N SER A 2 -5.13 -13.79 0.51
CA SER A 2 -4.92 -12.85 1.62
C SER A 2 -3.67 -11.96 1.46
N ASP A 3 -2.97 -12.07 0.34
CA ASP A 3 -1.62 -11.48 0.18
C ASP A 3 -1.60 -10.25 -0.75
N GLN A 4 -2.77 -9.66 -1.03
CA GLN A 4 -2.89 -8.57 -2.03
C GLN A 4 -1.99 -7.36 -1.73
N PHE A 5 -1.63 -7.15 -0.47
CA PHE A 5 -0.80 -6.04 0.00
C PHE A 5 0.45 -6.50 0.76
N SER A 6 0.89 -7.73 0.51
CA SER A 6 2.08 -8.32 1.11
C SER A 6 3.14 -8.51 0.03
N TYR A 7 4.19 -7.69 0.04
CA TYR A 7 5.23 -7.67 -0.99
C TYR A 7 6.45 -8.48 -0.57
N PRO A 8 7.04 -9.29 -1.48
CA PRO A 8 8.26 -10.02 -1.19
C PRO A 8 9.42 -9.04 -0.94
N VAL A 9 10.20 -9.28 0.09
CA VAL A 9 11.37 -8.48 0.44
C VAL A 9 12.65 -9.31 0.37
N LYS A 10 13.66 -8.76 -0.31
CA LYS A 10 15.01 -9.32 -0.35
C LYS A 10 15.86 -8.60 0.68
N LEU A 11 16.32 -9.35 1.68
CA LEU A 11 17.27 -8.89 2.69
C LEU A 11 18.65 -9.46 2.38
N THR A 12 19.63 -8.59 2.17
CA THR A 12 21.01 -8.98 1.86
C THR A 12 21.94 -8.42 2.92
N LYS A 13 22.59 -9.29 3.70
CA LYS A 13 23.60 -8.89 4.69
C LYS A 13 24.77 -8.22 3.98
N GLN A 14 25.18 -7.03 4.43
CA GLN A 14 26.29 -6.27 3.83
C GLN A 14 27.62 -6.62 4.50
N LYS A 15 28.74 -6.34 3.82
CA LYS A 15 30.10 -6.69 4.30
C LYS A 15 30.52 -5.81 5.48
N GLU A 16 30.11 -4.56 5.44
CA GLU A 16 30.32 -3.50 6.42
C GLU A 16 29.42 -3.62 7.67
N GLY A 17 28.48 -4.57 7.67
CA GLY A 17 27.45 -4.70 8.70
C GLY A 17 26.07 -4.29 8.20
N GLY A 18 25.00 -4.66 8.92
CA GLY A 18 23.64 -4.37 8.51
C GLY A 18 23.10 -5.20 7.33
N TYR A 19 21.93 -4.77 6.84
CA TYR A 19 21.17 -5.43 5.78
C TYR A 19 20.66 -4.40 4.78
N LEU A 20 20.88 -4.68 3.49
CA LEU A 20 20.21 -4.02 2.38
C LEU A 20 18.83 -4.64 2.20
N VAL A 21 17.82 -3.78 2.06
CA VAL A 21 16.42 -4.10 1.84
C VAL A 21 16.05 -3.71 0.42
N GLN A 22 15.45 -4.64 -0.33
CA GLN A 22 14.95 -4.36 -1.68
C GLN A 22 13.62 -5.07 -1.93
N PHE A 23 12.71 -4.41 -2.62
CA PHE A 23 11.46 -5.01 -3.08
C PHE A 23 11.55 -5.34 -4.57
N PRO A 24 11.54 -6.63 -4.96
CA PRO A 24 11.69 -6.99 -6.36
C PRO A 24 10.58 -6.49 -7.28
N ASP A 25 9.40 -6.18 -6.74
CA ASP A 25 8.24 -5.70 -7.49
C ASP A 25 8.17 -4.16 -7.52
N LEU A 26 8.94 -3.49 -6.67
CA LEU A 26 9.01 -2.03 -6.51
C LEU A 26 10.49 -1.63 -6.51
N ALA A 27 11.08 -1.48 -7.69
CA ALA A 27 12.52 -1.25 -7.85
C ALA A 27 13.01 0.03 -7.17
N GLU A 28 12.13 1.01 -6.98
CA GLU A 28 12.41 2.24 -6.25
C GLU A 28 12.45 2.07 -4.72
N ALA A 29 11.88 0.98 -4.18
CA ALA A 29 11.83 0.73 -2.74
C ALA A 29 13.10 0.00 -2.29
N ILE A 30 14.09 0.81 -1.91
CA ILE A 30 15.41 0.38 -1.44
C ILE A 30 15.74 1.15 -0.16
N THR A 31 16.09 0.43 0.90
CA THR A 31 16.54 1.00 2.18
C THR A 31 17.56 0.05 2.83
N GLN A 32 18.03 0.37 4.02
CA GLN A 32 18.94 -0.46 4.80
C GLN A 32 18.62 -0.36 6.29
N GLY A 33 19.02 -1.37 7.06
CA GLY A 33 18.97 -1.33 8.53
C GLY A 33 20.22 -1.93 9.15
N GLU A 34 20.53 -1.51 10.37
CA GLU A 34 21.74 -1.87 11.12
C GLU A 34 21.75 -3.34 11.56
N ASN A 35 20.57 -3.91 11.78
CA ASN A 35 20.37 -5.30 12.13
C ASN A 35 19.08 -5.84 11.46
N LEU A 36 18.73 -7.10 11.71
CA LEU A 36 17.60 -7.74 11.03
C LEU A 36 16.25 -7.12 11.41
N GLU A 37 16.06 -6.76 12.67
CA GLU A 37 14.81 -6.16 13.16
C GLU A 37 14.65 -4.74 12.60
N ASP A 38 15.71 -3.94 12.70
CA ASP A 38 15.76 -2.59 12.12
C ASP A 38 15.48 -2.62 10.60
N ALA A 39 16.13 -3.52 9.87
CA ALA A 39 15.91 -3.67 8.44
C ALA A 39 14.47 -4.09 8.07
N LEU A 40 13.75 -4.78 8.95
CA LEU A 40 12.34 -5.12 8.72
C LEU A 40 11.42 -3.92 8.99
N ASN A 41 11.73 -3.10 9.99
CA ASN A 41 11.00 -1.85 10.25
C ASN A 41 11.20 -0.88 9.08
N GLU A 42 12.45 -0.65 8.67
CA GLU A 42 12.80 0.16 7.51
C GLU A 42 12.14 -0.37 6.23
N ALA A 43 12.03 -1.70 6.07
CA ALA A 43 11.34 -2.28 4.92
C ALA A 43 9.85 -1.91 4.86
N MET A 44 9.16 -1.86 6.00
CA MET A 44 7.75 -1.46 6.06
C MET A 44 7.57 -0.01 5.66
N ASP A 45 8.34 0.90 6.27
CA ASP A 45 8.26 2.33 5.97
C ASP A 45 8.62 2.61 4.51
N CYS A 46 9.69 1.99 4.00
CA CYS A 46 10.12 2.14 2.61
C CYS A 46 9.07 1.63 1.61
N LEU A 47 8.42 0.49 1.90
CA LEU A 47 7.34 -0.04 1.09
C LEU A 47 6.14 0.92 1.05
N GLU A 48 5.72 1.40 2.21
CA GLU A 48 4.61 2.33 2.35
C GLU A 48 4.88 3.63 1.58
N GLU A 49 6.07 4.22 1.71
CA GLU A 49 6.45 5.42 0.98
C GLU A 49 6.49 5.22 -0.55
N ALA A 50 6.98 4.07 -1.04
CA ALA A 50 6.94 3.77 -2.47
C ALA A 50 5.49 3.69 -3.00
N ILE A 51 4.59 3.08 -2.23
CA ILE A 51 3.17 3.00 -2.55
C ILE A 51 2.50 4.38 -2.52
N ALA A 52 2.73 5.17 -1.46
CA ALA A 52 2.22 6.54 -1.34
C ALA A 52 2.71 7.41 -2.51
N HIS A 53 3.98 7.31 -2.88
CA HIS A 53 4.54 8.02 -4.02
C HIS A 53 3.82 7.66 -5.32
N ARG A 54 3.63 6.37 -5.61
CA ARG A 54 2.87 5.92 -6.79
C ARG A 54 1.44 6.44 -6.79
N MET A 55 0.75 6.39 -5.66
CA MET A 55 -0.62 6.92 -5.51
C MET A 55 -0.66 8.43 -5.79
N ALA A 56 0.25 9.21 -5.20
CA ALA A 56 0.37 10.65 -5.40
C ALA A 56 0.67 11.03 -6.86
N LYS A 57 1.52 10.25 -7.53
CA LYS A 57 1.86 10.42 -8.96
C LYS A 57 0.88 9.77 -9.92
N LYS A 58 -0.17 9.12 -9.41
CA LYS A 58 -1.17 8.37 -10.18
C LYS A 58 -0.55 7.30 -11.09
N LEU A 59 0.48 6.61 -10.60
CA LEU A 59 1.18 5.52 -11.29
C LEU A 59 0.52 4.16 -10.98
N ASP A 60 0.72 3.19 -11.87
CA ASP A 60 0.32 1.81 -11.59
C ASP A 60 1.03 1.28 -10.36
N ILE A 61 0.33 0.49 -9.55
CA ILE A 61 0.90 -0.23 -8.41
C ILE A 61 0.99 -1.70 -8.82
N PRO A 62 2.20 -2.27 -8.90
CA PRO A 62 2.40 -3.66 -9.29
C PRO A 62 1.82 -4.58 -8.23
N MET A 63 1.20 -5.68 -8.65
CA MET A 63 0.74 -6.70 -7.71
C MET A 63 1.93 -7.43 -7.09
N PRO A 64 1.87 -7.82 -5.80
CA PRO A 64 2.91 -8.61 -5.20
C PRO A 64 3.16 -9.94 -5.93
N SER A 65 4.42 -10.23 -6.22
CA SER A 65 4.81 -11.50 -6.83
C SER A 65 4.93 -12.61 -5.79
N GLN A 66 4.49 -13.81 -6.15
CA GLN A 66 4.62 -15.00 -5.31
C GLN A 66 6.02 -15.61 -5.48
N ARG A 67 6.85 -15.51 -4.44
CA ARG A 67 8.22 -16.01 -4.40
C ARG A 67 8.41 -17.05 -3.31
N LYS A 68 9.00 -18.20 -3.67
CA LYS A 68 9.39 -19.24 -2.72
C LYS A 68 10.57 -18.78 -1.88
N ARG A 69 10.56 -19.12 -0.58
CA ARG A 69 11.67 -18.85 0.37
C ARG A 69 12.04 -17.35 0.47
N CYS A 70 11.04 -16.48 0.38
CA CYS A 70 11.18 -15.03 0.56
C CYS A 70 10.39 -14.60 1.80
N LYS A 71 10.86 -13.56 2.49
CA LYS A 71 10.04 -12.88 3.50
C LYS A 71 9.08 -11.93 2.80
N TYR A 72 8.00 -11.58 3.47
CA TYR A 72 7.02 -10.62 2.97
C TYR A 72 6.84 -9.50 3.98
N ILE A 73 6.66 -8.29 3.47
CA ILE A 73 6.24 -7.12 4.25
C ILE A 73 4.82 -6.78 3.83
N THR A 74 3.92 -6.70 4.80
CA THR A 74 2.52 -6.35 4.59
C THR A 74 2.32 -4.89 4.92
N LEU A 75 1.61 -4.16 4.06
CA LEU A 75 1.20 -2.79 4.34
C LEU A 75 0.41 -2.73 5.66
N SER A 76 0.53 -1.63 6.40
CA SER A 76 -0.38 -1.34 7.49
C SER A 76 -1.83 -1.28 6.98
N THR A 77 -2.80 -1.53 7.87
CA THR A 77 -4.22 -1.52 7.52
C THR A 77 -4.63 -0.22 6.83
N THR A 78 -4.15 0.93 7.30
CA THR A 78 -4.48 2.25 6.73
C THR A 78 -3.97 2.38 5.29
N PHE A 79 -2.73 1.98 5.03
CA PHE A 79 -2.19 1.96 3.67
C PHE A 79 -2.96 0.98 2.79
N ALA A 80 -3.14 -0.27 3.24
CA ALA A 80 -3.83 -1.31 2.49
C ALA A 80 -5.24 -0.88 2.03
N VAL A 81 -6.08 -0.33 2.91
CA VAL A 81 -7.45 0.07 2.54
C VAL A 81 -7.47 1.26 1.57
N LYS A 82 -6.52 2.18 1.68
CA LYS A 82 -6.43 3.34 0.78
C LYS A 82 -5.82 2.97 -0.57
N THR A 83 -4.84 2.08 -0.59
CA THR A 83 -4.32 1.45 -1.80
C THR A 83 -5.42 0.66 -2.52
N ALA A 84 -6.26 -0.08 -1.78
CA ALA A 84 -7.42 -0.78 -2.35
C ALA A 84 -8.41 0.19 -3.01
N LEU A 85 -8.72 1.33 -2.37
CA LEU A 85 -9.56 2.37 -2.95
C LEU A 85 -8.94 2.94 -4.23
N TYR A 86 -7.64 3.22 -4.22
CA TYR A 86 -6.90 3.70 -5.38
C TYR A 86 -6.97 2.71 -6.55
N LEU A 87 -6.70 1.42 -6.30
CA LEU A 87 -6.78 0.36 -7.31
C LEU A 87 -8.20 0.20 -7.87
N ALA A 88 -9.22 0.25 -7.02
CA ALA A 88 -10.62 0.19 -7.45
C ALA A 88 -11.02 1.38 -8.35
N MET A 89 -10.51 2.57 -8.06
CA MET A 89 -10.69 3.74 -8.94
C MET A 89 -9.99 3.54 -10.29
N ARG A 90 -8.77 3.01 -10.30
CA ARG A 90 -8.00 2.71 -11.54
C ARG A 90 -8.73 1.70 -12.41
N GLU A 91 -9.20 0.60 -11.82
CA GLU A 91 -9.99 -0.44 -12.51
C GLU A 91 -11.21 0.15 -13.22
N LYS A 92 -11.92 1.08 -12.56
CA LYS A 92 -13.08 1.77 -13.13
C LYS A 92 -12.74 3.02 -13.96
N LYS A 93 -11.46 3.32 -14.17
CA LYS A 93 -10.96 4.50 -14.89
C LYS A 93 -11.55 5.82 -14.35
N LEU A 94 -11.74 5.89 -13.02
CA LEU A 94 -12.28 7.08 -12.36
C LEU A 94 -11.18 8.02 -11.90
N ASN A 95 -11.43 9.32 -12.03
CA ASN A 95 -10.64 10.37 -11.40
C ASN A 95 -11.33 10.90 -10.13
N ASN A 96 -10.63 11.75 -9.36
CA ASN A 96 -11.12 12.28 -8.10
C ASN A 96 -12.47 13.00 -8.24
N THR A 97 -12.63 13.84 -9.26
CA THR A 97 -13.88 14.58 -9.52
C THR A 97 -15.05 13.64 -9.79
N SER A 98 -14.80 12.53 -10.51
CA SER A 98 -15.83 11.54 -10.83
C SER A 98 -16.27 10.76 -9.60
N LEU A 99 -15.33 10.39 -8.73
CA LEU A 99 -15.65 9.76 -7.45
C LEU A 99 -16.35 10.74 -6.49
N ALA A 100 -15.90 11.99 -6.43
CA ALA A 100 -16.53 13.05 -5.64
C ALA A 100 -18.01 13.23 -6.01
N ARG A 101 -18.33 13.26 -7.30
CA ARG A 101 -19.72 13.31 -7.80
C ARG A 101 -20.53 12.08 -7.37
N LYS A 102 -19.95 10.87 -7.42
CA LYS A 102 -20.63 9.63 -6.98
C LYS A 102 -20.90 9.61 -5.46
N LEU A 103 -20.04 10.26 -4.68
CA LEU A 103 -20.12 10.34 -3.21
C LEU A 103 -20.82 11.60 -2.70
N GLY A 104 -21.26 12.50 -3.59
CA GLY A 104 -21.91 13.76 -3.20
C GLY A 104 -21.01 14.68 -2.39
N CYS A 105 -19.69 14.65 -2.60
CA CYS A 105 -18.73 15.45 -1.85
C CYS A 105 -17.81 16.29 -2.75
N ASN A 106 -16.88 17.03 -2.13
CA ASN A 106 -15.89 17.82 -2.85
C ASN A 106 -14.64 17.00 -3.22
N GLU A 107 -13.91 17.43 -4.26
CA GLU A 107 -12.71 16.74 -4.75
C GLU A 107 -11.60 16.66 -3.70
N LYS A 108 -11.46 17.68 -2.84
CA LYS A 108 -10.47 17.72 -1.76
C LYS A 108 -10.66 16.58 -0.76
N GLU A 109 -11.90 16.19 -0.50
CA GLU A 109 -12.20 15.03 0.33
C GLU A 109 -11.68 13.74 -0.30
N ILE A 110 -11.85 13.58 -1.62
CA ILE A 110 -11.32 12.40 -2.33
C ILE A 110 -9.79 12.37 -2.29
N ARG A 111 -9.12 13.52 -2.44
CA ARG A 111 -7.65 13.60 -2.29
C ARG A 111 -7.21 13.10 -0.92
N ARG A 112 -7.92 13.46 0.15
CA ARG A 112 -7.65 13.02 1.52
C ARG A 112 -7.93 11.52 1.73
N LEU A 113 -8.99 10.99 1.12
CA LEU A 113 -9.28 9.56 1.15
C LEU A 113 -8.19 8.74 0.45
N LEU A 114 -7.58 9.30 -0.61
CA LEU A 114 -6.51 8.68 -1.37
C LEU A 114 -5.11 8.96 -0.85
N ASP A 115 -4.93 9.83 0.13
CA ASP A 115 -3.63 10.15 0.72
C ASP A 115 -3.40 9.25 1.93
N PRO A 116 -2.50 8.25 1.89
CA PRO A 116 -2.26 7.33 3.00
C PRO A 116 -1.83 8.02 4.29
N HIS A 117 -1.11 9.14 4.21
CA HIS A 117 -0.63 9.90 5.36
C HIS A 117 -1.72 10.77 6.00
N TYR A 118 -2.83 10.98 5.31
CA TYR A 118 -3.95 11.75 5.85
C TYR A 118 -4.90 10.86 6.65
N ASN A 119 -5.14 11.18 7.93
CA ASN A 119 -6.09 10.43 8.74
C ASN A 119 -7.52 10.57 8.21
N SER A 120 -8.07 9.45 7.72
CA SER A 120 -9.43 9.35 7.19
C SER A 120 -10.20 8.30 7.97
N LYS A 121 -11.49 8.57 8.23
CA LYS A 121 -12.36 7.62 8.94
C LYS A 121 -12.60 6.39 8.05
N LEU A 122 -12.32 5.19 8.58
CA LEU A 122 -12.52 3.93 7.86
C LEU A 122 -13.92 3.77 7.25
N PRO A 123 -15.04 4.11 7.96
CA PRO A 123 -16.37 4.03 7.37
C PRO A 123 -16.54 4.85 6.09
N ARG A 124 -15.82 5.98 5.95
CA ARG A 124 -15.87 6.81 4.74
C ARG A 124 -15.11 6.18 3.57
N ILE A 125 -14.01 5.49 3.86
CA ILE A 125 -13.27 4.71 2.85
C ILE A 125 -14.12 3.51 2.39
N GLU A 126 -14.77 2.83 3.33
CA GLU A 126 -15.68 1.72 3.05
C GLU A 126 -16.88 2.16 2.19
N GLU A 127 -17.49 3.31 2.50
CA GLU A 127 -18.55 3.89 1.65
C GLU A 127 -18.06 4.14 0.22
N ALA A 128 -16.85 4.70 0.07
CA ALA A 128 -16.24 4.91 -1.23
C ALA A 128 -16.04 3.59 -1.99
N LEU A 129 -15.47 2.57 -1.35
CA LEU A 129 -15.30 1.23 -1.91
C LEU A 129 -16.64 0.62 -2.34
N ASN A 130 -17.69 0.75 -1.51
CA ASN A 130 -19.03 0.25 -1.81
C ASN A 130 -19.62 0.92 -3.05
N LYS A 131 -19.45 2.24 -3.23
CA LYS A 131 -19.85 2.94 -4.47
C LYS A 131 -19.07 2.48 -5.70
N LEU A 132 -17.91 1.87 -5.50
CA LEU A 132 -17.12 1.23 -6.55
C LEU A 132 -17.43 -0.27 -6.69
N GLY A 133 -18.42 -0.81 -5.97
CA GLY A 133 -18.79 -2.23 -6.04
C GLY A 133 -17.73 -3.15 -5.43
N LYS A 134 -16.94 -2.64 -4.49
CA LYS A 134 -16.00 -3.40 -3.67
C LYS A 134 -16.52 -3.43 -2.23
N LYS A 135 -16.41 -4.57 -1.57
CA LYS A 135 -16.75 -4.75 -0.16
C LYS A 135 -15.45 -4.89 0.63
N LEU A 136 -15.32 -4.17 1.73
CA LEU A 136 -14.20 -4.34 2.65
C LEU A 136 -14.49 -5.52 3.57
N GLU A 137 -13.55 -6.46 3.67
CA GLU A 137 -13.59 -7.57 4.62
C GLU A 137 -12.30 -7.55 5.45
N VAL A 138 -12.42 -7.79 6.75
CA VAL A 138 -11.31 -7.75 7.70
C VAL A 138 -11.17 -9.13 8.33
N HIS A 139 -9.93 -9.63 8.36
CA HIS A 139 -9.57 -10.88 9.00
C HIS A 139 -8.45 -10.62 10.01
N VAL A 140 -8.55 -11.26 11.17
CA VAL A 140 -7.48 -11.27 12.17
C VAL A 140 -6.72 -12.58 12.03
N VAL A 141 -5.39 -12.51 12.01
CA VAL A 141 -4.49 -13.66 11.87
C VAL A 141 -3.48 -13.66 13.00
N SER A 142 -2.96 -14.84 13.35
CA SER A 142 -1.87 -14.99 14.32
C SER A 142 -0.51 -14.87 13.62
N PHE A 143 0.47 -14.31 14.32
CA PHE A 143 1.87 -14.19 13.88
C PHE A 143 2.76 -15.21 14.61
#